data_AF-A0A352Q525-F1
#
_entry.id   AF-A0A352Q525-F1
#
_cell.length_a   1.000
_cell.length_b   1.000
_cell.length_c   1.000
_cell.angle_alpha   90.00
_cell.angle_beta   90.00
_cell.angle_gamma   90.00
#
_symmetry.space_group_name_H-M   'P 1'
#
loop_
_entity.id
_entity.type
_entity.pdbx_description
1 polymer ?
#
loop_
_entity_poly.entity_id
_entity_poly.type
_entity_poly.pdbx_seq_one_letter_code
_entity_poly.pdbx_strand_id
1 'polypeptide(L)'
;VAMATVHWEHGWFAIAPSDPSTSTAKVLADTGVEAAKQSLENSAEVGKRLDAARGILREHGNYGWLTEKGSFVVLNNGIEFAATYTLMLLSLLFTGGGRYFSLDYWLKRLF
;
A
#
# COMPACT_ATOMS: atom_id res chain seq x y z
N VAL A 1 8.15 -12.52 6.67
CA VAL A 1 7.14 -13.60 6.78
C VAL A 1 5.73 -13.02 6.67
N ALA A 2 5.20 -12.27 7.65
CA ALA A 2 3.84 -11.72 7.59
C ALA A 2 3.53 -10.89 6.32
N MET A 3 4.46 -10.04 5.87
CA MET A 3 4.35 -9.30 4.60
C MET A 3 4.09 -10.20 3.38
N ALA A 4 4.75 -11.36 3.33
CA ALA A 4 4.66 -12.29 2.20
C ALA A 4 3.53 -13.31 2.36
N THR A 5 3.08 -13.61 3.58
CA THR A 5 2.09 -14.67 3.84
C THR A 5 0.68 -14.14 4.07
N VAL A 6 0.53 -12.90 4.54
CA VAL A 6 -0.78 -12.30 4.87
C VAL A 6 -1.17 -11.24 3.85
N HIS A 7 -0.21 -10.42 3.40
CA HIS A 7 -0.51 -9.26 2.55
C HIS A 7 -0.38 -9.53 1.05
N TRP A 8 0.16 -10.70 0.66
CA TRP A 8 0.40 -11.04 -0.74
C TRP A 8 -0.87 -11.16 -1.58
N GLU A 9 -1.93 -11.75 -1.01
CA GLU A 9 -3.23 -11.90 -1.68
C GLU A 9 -3.92 -10.54 -1.93
N HIS A 10 -3.56 -9.52 -1.15
CA HIS A 10 -4.08 -8.16 -1.29
C HIS A 10 -3.30 -7.32 -2.32
N GLY A 11 -2.23 -7.87 -2.89
CA GLY A 11 -1.38 -7.18 -3.86
C GLY A 11 -0.51 -6.08 -3.25
N TRP A 12 -0.03 -5.18 -4.10
CA TRP A 12 0.93 -4.16 -3.69
C TRP A 12 0.29 -3.00 -2.91
N PHE A 13 -0.73 -2.35 -3.47
CA PHE A 13 -1.26 -1.09 -2.92
C PHE A 13 -2.02 -1.28 -1.62
N ALA A 14 -1.67 -0.47 -0.62
CA ALA A 14 -2.43 -0.44 0.63
C ALA A 14 -3.80 0.24 0.44
N ILE A 15 -3.81 1.33 -0.34
CA ILE A 15 -5.02 1.99 -0.83
C ILE A 15 -5.10 1.72 -2.33
N ALA A 16 -6.01 0.84 -2.73
CA ALA A 16 -6.14 0.49 -4.14
C ALA A 16 -6.70 1.69 -4.93
N PRO A 17 -6.02 2.12 -6.01
CA PRO A 17 -6.55 3.17 -6.87
C PRO A 17 -7.86 2.70 -7.49
N SER A 18 -8.89 3.55 -7.49
CA SER A 18 -10.17 3.22 -8.12
C SER A 18 -10.13 3.24 -9.65
N ASP A 19 -9.05 3.78 -10.22
CA ASP A 19 -8.79 3.83 -11.66
C ASP A 19 -7.43 3.17 -11.99
N PRO A 20 -7.43 2.00 -12.64
CA PRO A 20 -6.21 1.30 -13.06
C PRO A 20 -5.29 2.14 -13.95
N SER A 21 -5.82 3.11 -14.70
CA SER A 21 -5.03 3.96 -15.59
C SER A 21 -4.12 4.95 -14.86
N THR A 22 -4.48 5.30 -13.62
CA THR A 22 -3.73 6.20 -12.74
C THR A 22 -2.77 5.46 -11.81
N SER A 23 -2.79 4.13 -11.82
CA SER A 23 -1.97 3.29 -10.95
C SER A 23 -0.51 3.26 -11.42
N THR A 24 0.42 3.41 -10.48
CA THR A 24 1.86 3.23 -10.75
C THR A 24 2.21 1.79 -11.12
N ALA A 25 1.33 0.82 -10.82
CA ALA A 25 1.51 -0.57 -11.23
C ALA A 25 1.31 -0.77 -12.73
N LYS A 26 0.69 0.17 -13.45
CA LYS A 26 0.50 0.08 -14.90
C LYS A 26 1.83 -0.06 -15.65
N VAL A 27 2.83 0.75 -15.27
CA VAL A 27 4.17 0.71 -15.87
C VAL A 27 4.86 -0.65 -15.63
N LEU A 28 4.63 -1.28 -14.48
CA LEU A 28 5.15 -2.62 -14.19
C LEU A 28 4.33 -3.74 -14.86
N ALA A 29 3.02 -3.56 -15.02
CA ALA A 29 2.17 -4.51 -15.71
C ALA A 29 2.49 -4.58 -17.21
N ASP A 30 2.76 -3.42 -17.82
CA ASP A 30 3.17 -3.30 -19.23
C ASP A 30 4.53 -3.98 -19.50
N THR A 31 5.38 -4.13 -18.47
CA THR A 31 6.64 -4.89 -18.56
C THR A 31 6.48 -6.39 -18.25
N GLY A 32 5.25 -6.86 -18.06
CA GLY A 32 4.92 -8.28 -17.90
C GLY A 32 4.98 -8.81 -16.46
N VAL A 33 5.11 -7.94 -15.46
CA VAL A 33 5.11 -8.35 -14.06
C VAL A 33 3.70 -8.80 -13.65
N GLU A 34 3.54 -10.10 -13.38
CA GLU A 34 2.23 -10.69 -13.10
C GLU A 34 1.56 -10.13 -11.84
N ALA A 35 2.35 -9.87 -10.79
CA ALA A 35 1.86 -9.22 -9.57
C ALA A 35 1.27 -7.81 -9.83
N ALA A 36 1.77 -7.11 -10.86
CA ALA A 36 1.27 -5.79 -11.22
C ALA A 36 -0.06 -5.87 -11.96
N LYS A 37 -0.28 -6.89 -12.81
CA LYS A 37 -1.57 -7.14 -13.46
C LYS A 37 -2.66 -7.47 -12.44
N GLN A 38 -2.35 -8.37 -11.49
CA GLN A 38 -3.25 -8.73 -10.41
C GLN A 38 -3.66 -7.50 -9.58
N SER A 39 -2.70 -6.59 -9.37
CA SER A 39 -2.98 -5.32 -8.69
C SER A 39 -3.90 -4.38 -9.48
N LEU A 40 -3.87 -4.40 -10.82
CA LEU A 40 -4.77 -3.62 -11.67
C LEU A 40 -6.20 -4.20 -11.69
N GLU A 41 -6.33 -5.52 -11.68
CA GLU A 41 -7.63 -6.18 -11.58
C GLU A 41 -8.31 -5.89 -10.23
N ASN A 42 -7.57 -6.00 -9.13
CA ASN A 42 -8.05 -5.61 -7.81
C ASN A 42 -8.48 -4.13 -7.75
N SER A 43 -7.73 -3.24 -8.44
CA SER A 43 -8.06 -1.82 -8.54
C SER A 43 -9.41 -1.57 -9.23
N ALA A 44 -9.71 -2.33 -10.28
CA ALA A 44 -10.99 -2.23 -10.99
C ALA A 44 -12.18 -2.71 -10.12
N GLU A 45 -12.01 -3.78 -9.35
CA GLU A 45 -13.06 -4.25 -8.44
C GLU A 45 -13.30 -3.27 -7.29
N VAL A 46 -12.22 -2.71 -6.74
CA VAL A 46 -12.29 -1.66 -5.72
C VAL A 46 -13.03 -0.43 -6.24
N GLY A 47 -12.78 -0.02 -7.48
CA GLY A 47 -13.52 1.07 -8.14
C GLY A 47 -15.03 0.83 -8.13
N LYS A 48 -15.47 -0.37 -8.57
CA LYS A 48 -16.90 -0.74 -8.58
C LYS A 48 -17.53 -0.67 -7.20
N ARG A 49 -16.85 -1.23 -6.18
CA ARG A 49 -17.33 -1.22 -4.79
C ARG A 49 -17.41 0.19 -4.23
N LEU A 50 -16.42 1.02 -4.52
CA LEU A 50 -16.37 2.40 -4.08
C LEU A 50 -17.48 3.25 -4.71
N ASP A 51 -17.77 3.03 -5.99
CA ASP A 51 -18.85 3.74 -6.68
C ASP A 51 -20.23 3.32 -6.16
N ALA A 52 -20.44 2.02 -5.90
CA ALA A 52 -21.66 1.54 -5.26
C ALA A 52 -21.84 2.16 -3.85
N ALA A 53 -20.78 2.18 -3.04
CA ALA A 53 -20.81 2.80 -1.72
C ALA A 53 -21.12 4.30 -1.81
N ARG A 54 -20.48 5.04 -2.74
CA ARG A 54 -20.78 6.45 -2.98
C ARG A 54 -22.22 6.67 -3.39
N GLY A 55 -22.79 5.81 -4.24
CA GLY A 55 -24.19 5.85 -4.64
C GLY A 55 -25.12 5.78 -3.43
N ILE A 56 -24.93 4.78 -2.57
CA ILE A 56 -25.73 4.59 -1.36
C ILE A 56 -25.61 5.81 -0.43
N LEU A 57 -24.39 6.30 -0.20
CA LEU A 57 -24.14 7.44 0.69
C LEU A 57 -24.71 8.76 0.15
N ARG A 58 -24.81 8.91 -1.18
CA ARG A 58 -25.44 10.06 -1.83
C ARG A 58 -26.96 10.03 -1.71
N GLU A 59 -27.55 8.84 -1.83
CA GLU A 59 -29.00 8.66 -1.81
C GLU A 59 -29.56 8.65 -0.38
N HIS A 60 -28.83 8.07 0.58
CA HIS A 60 -29.33 7.80 1.94
C HIS A 60 -28.62 8.59 3.04
N GLY A 61 -27.61 9.39 2.72
CA GLY A 61 -26.78 10.09 3.71
C GLY A 61 -26.56 11.57 3.39
N ASN A 62 -26.01 12.31 4.37
CA ASN A 62 -25.52 13.66 4.13
C ASN A 62 -24.12 13.59 3.49
N TYR A 63 -24.09 13.36 2.18
CA TYR A 63 -22.84 13.16 1.45
C TYR A 63 -21.87 14.34 1.58
N GLY A 64 -22.39 15.58 1.64
CA GLY A 64 -21.57 16.79 1.81
C GLY A 64 -20.82 16.79 3.15
N TRP A 65 -21.53 16.49 4.24
CA TRP A 65 -20.89 16.34 5.56
C TRP A 65 -19.93 15.15 5.59
N LEU A 66 -20.34 14.01 5.02
CA LEU A 66 -19.54 12.79 4.99
C LEU A 66 -18.23 12.92 4.21
N THR A 67 -18.16 13.83 3.23
CA THR A 67 -16.97 14.04 2.39
C THR A 67 -16.23 15.35 2.66
N GLU A 68 -16.60 16.09 3.70
CA GLU A 68 -16.01 17.39 4.03
C GLU A 68 -14.49 17.31 4.29
N LYS A 69 -14.03 16.20 4.85
CA LYS A 69 -12.61 15.98 5.18
C LYS A 69 -11.86 15.11 4.16
N GLY A 70 -12.50 14.77 3.04
CA GLY A 70 -11.91 13.95 2.00
C GLY A 70 -12.87 12.93 1.41
N SER A 71 -12.44 12.29 0.33
CA SER A 71 -13.20 11.23 -0.32
C SER A 71 -13.03 9.90 0.42
N PHE A 72 -14.05 9.05 0.33
CA PHE A 72 -13.93 7.66 0.79
C PHE A 72 -12.96 6.88 -0.08
N VAL A 73 -12.19 6.02 0.58
CA VAL A 73 -11.23 5.11 -0.03
C VAL A 73 -11.44 3.71 0.54
N VAL A 74 -11.14 2.68 -0.25
CA VAL A 74 -11.14 1.30 0.22
C VAL A 74 -9.70 0.93 0.58
N LEU A 75 -9.47 0.63 1.86
CA LEU A 75 -8.19 0.13 2.33
C LEU A 75 -8.12 -1.38 2.08
N ASN A 76 -7.23 -1.80 1.18
CA ASN A 76 -7.06 -3.22 0.83
C ASN A 76 -5.97 -3.90 1.68
N ASN A 77 -5.21 -3.15 2.48
CA ASN A 77 -4.11 -3.68 3.29
C ASN A 77 -3.05 -4.44 2.47
N GLY A 78 -2.72 -3.92 1.28
CA GLY A 78 -1.60 -4.43 0.48
C GLY A 78 -0.22 -4.25 1.14
N ILE A 79 0.80 -4.80 0.49
CA ILE A 79 2.17 -4.92 0.98
C ILE A 79 2.88 -3.56 1.20
N GLU A 80 2.47 -2.52 0.48
CA GLU A 80 3.12 -1.21 0.41
C GLU A 80 3.56 -0.64 1.77
N PHE A 81 2.66 -0.62 2.75
CA PHE A 81 3.00 -0.11 4.09
C PHE A 81 4.03 -0.99 4.79
N ALA A 82 3.82 -2.31 4.78
CA ALA A 82 4.75 -3.24 5.42
C ALA A 82 6.15 -3.15 4.78
N ALA A 83 6.24 -3.04 3.45
CA ALA A 83 7.49 -2.86 2.73
C ALA A 83 8.17 -1.54 3.09
N THR A 84 7.42 -0.44 3.07
CA THR A 84 7.92 0.90 3.39
C THR A 84 8.50 0.98 4.80
N TYR A 85 7.75 0.50 5.80
CA TYR A 85 8.23 0.50 7.19
C TYR A 85 9.42 -0.45 7.38
N THR A 86 9.44 -1.60 6.69
CA THR A 86 10.58 -2.52 6.73
C THR A 86 11.83 -1.85 6.18
N LEU A 87 11.73 -1.12 5.06
CA LEU A 87 12.85 -0.38 4.49
C LEU A 87 13.34 0.74 5.41
N MET A 88 12.43 1.49 6.04
CA MET A 88 12.80 2.51 7.03
C MET A 88 13.52 1.88 8.23
N LEU A 89 13.03 0.74 8.73
CA LEU A 89 13.63 0.02 9.84
C LEU A 89 15.01 -0.57 9.46
N LEU A 90 15.16 -1.11 8.26
CA LEU A 90 16.44 -1.57 7.72
C LEU A 90 17.44 -0.40 7.62
N SER A 91 17.01 0.76 7.13
CA SER A 91 17.85 1.96 7.08
C SER A 91 18.37 2.33 8.48
N LEU A 92 17.49 2.35 9.49
CA LEU A 92 17.88 2.60 10.88
C LEU A 92 18.84 1.53 11.42
N LEU A 93 18.64 0.25 11.08
CA LEU A 93 19.50 -0.84 11.51
C LEU A 93 20.96 -0.67 11.04
N PHE A 94 21.17 -0.13 9.83
CA PHE A 94 22.50 0.03 9.24
C PHE A 94 23.11 1.42 9.43
N THR A 95 22.30 2.48 9.53
CA THR A 95 22.82 3.87 9.56
C THR A 95 22.39 4.69 10.78
N GLY A 96 21.40 4.24 11.56
CA GLY A 96 20.70 5.11 12.51
C GLY A 96 20.52 4.59 13.94
N GLY A 97 20.94 3.36 14.25
CA GLY A 97 20.67 2.74 15.56
C GLY A 97 21.59 3.21 16.70
N GLY A 98 22.64 3.98 16.38
CA GLY A 98 23.66 4.41 17.34
C GLY A 98 24.38 3.24 18.05
N ARG A 99 25.03 3.52 19.19
CA ARG A 99 25.88 2.58 19.96
C ARG A 99 25.24 1.23 20.28
N TYR A 100 23.91 1.14 20.32
CA TYR A 100 23.20 -0.05 20.80
C TYR A 100 22.60 -0.90 19.67
N PHE A 101 22.03 -0.30 18.62
CA PHE A 101 21.28 -1.03 17.59
C PHE A 101 21.91 -1.00 16.20
N SER A 102 22.96 -0.22 15.98
CA SER A 102 23.56 -0.08 14.66
C SER A 102 24.54 -1.23 14.37
N LEU A 103 24.30 -1.97 13.28
CA LEU A 103 25.18 -3.06 12.84
C LEU A 103 26.57 -2.55 12.43
N ASP A 104 26.65 -1.36 11.83
CA ASP A 104 27.91 -0.74 11.41
C ASP A 104 28.83 -0.40 12.60
N TYR A 105 28.25 0.05 13.72
CA TYR A 105 28.97 0.33 14.96
C TYR A 105 29.61 -0.94 15.54
N TRP A 106 28.85 -2.04 15.59
CA TRP A 106 29.37 -3.31 16.10
C TRP A 106 30.42 -3.92 15.17
N LEU A 107 30.24 -3.83 13.85
CA LEU A 107 31.24 -4.27 12.87
C LEU A 107 32.57 -3.51 13.01
N LYS A 108 32.54 -2.18 13.17
CA LYS A 108 33.74 -1.35 13.43
C LYS A 108 34.40 -1.56 14.79
N ARG A 109 33.68 -2.18 15.74
CA ARG A 109 34.22 -2.48 17.08
C ARG A 109 34.83 -3.88 17.15
N LEU A 110 34.33 -4.81 16.34
CA LEU A 110 34.77 -6.21 16.29
C LEU A 110 35.96 -6.44 15.33
N PHE A 111 36.10 -5.63 14.29
CA PHE A 111 37.23 -5.59 13.36
C PHE A 111 37.95 -4.25 13.45
#